data_AF-A0A519RNE2-F1
#
_entry.id   AF-A0A519RNE2-F1
#
_cell.length_a   1.000
_cell.length_b   1.000
_cell.length_c   1.000
_cell.angle_alpha   90.00
_cell.angle_beta   90.00
_cell.angle_gamma   90.00
#
_symmetry.space_group_name_H-M   'P 1'
#
loop_
_entity.id
_entity.type
_entity.pdbx_description
1 polymer ?
#
loop_
_entity_poly.entity_id
_entity_poly.type
_entity_poly.pdbx_seq_one_letter_code
_entity_poly.pdbx_strand_id
1 'polypeptide(L)'
;MPLSTPAEAPLRATSTAPAADQADSTTPTYSLPDLVCFAHLHWDFVWQRPQHLLSRFAQHGRVFYVEDAFFHADDLIEPHMEVKERQNGVKVLVVHLPNRLRGNEAASDQAQVEVLKQFFADNGVDTYVFWVYTPMAMNRVQQFQPVLT
;
A
#
# COMPACT_ATOMS: atom_id res chain seq x y z
N MET A 1 -2.46 -65.51 4.40
CA MET A 1 -2.69 -64.28 5.20
C MET A 1 -2.49 -63.08 4.29
N PRO A 2 -3.26 -61.97 4.34
CA PRO A 2 -4.71 -61.73 4.51
C PRO A 2 -5.35 -61.34 3.14
N LEU A 3 -6.63 -61.64 2.83
CA LEU A 3 -7.92 -60.98 3.08
C LEU A 3 -8.28 -59.75 2.18
N SER A 4 -9.40 -59.94 1.47
CA SER A 4 -10.58 -59.06 1.38
C SER A 4 -10.67 -57.87 0.40
N THR A 5 -11.57 -58.07 -0.58
CA THR A 5 -12.72 -57.23 -0.99
C THR A 5 -12.50 -55.80 -1.54
N PRO A 6 -13.11 -55.44 -2.70
CA PRO A 6 -13.23 -54.04 -3.14
C PRO A 6 -14.42 -53.37 -2.43
N ALA A 7 -14.20 -52.21 -1.82
CA ALA A 7 -15.26 -51.45 -1.16
C ALA A 7 -15.56 -50.13 -1.91
N GLU A 8 -16.69 -50.18 -2.63
CA GLU A 8 -17.80 -49.23 -2.69
C GLU A 8 -17.55 -47.73 -2.45
N ALA A 9 -17.94 -46.92 -3.42
CA ALA A 9 -18.07 -45.47 -3.31
C ALA A 9 -19.32 -45.08 -2.48
N PRO A 10 -19.28 -44.02 -1.65
CA PRO A 10 -20.50 -43.44 -1.11
C PRO A 10 -21.07 -42.34 -2.00
N LEU A 11 -22.40 -42.35 -2.10
CA LEU A 11 -23.27 -41.35 -2.69
C LEU A 11 -23.34 -40.06 -1.85
N ARG A 12 -23.17 -38.93 -2.55
CA ARG A 12 -23.90 -37.64 -2.45
C ARG A 12 -24.27 -37.10 -1.06
N ALA A 13 -23.68 -35.95 -0.73
CA ALA A 13 -24.35 -34.92 0.06
C ALA A 13 -24.62 -33.70 -0.83
N THR A 14 -25.88 -33.49 -1.20
CA THR A 14 -26.39 -32.19 -1.66
C THR A 14 -26.41 -31.25 -0.47
N SER A 15 -25.56 -30.23 -0.47
CA SER A 15 -25.75 -29.07 0.39
C SER A 15 -26.20 -27.90 -0.47
N THR A 16 -27.46 -27.52 -0.24
CA THR A 16 -28.14 -26.35 -0.76
C THR A 16 -27.27 -25.10 -0.56
N ALA A 17 -26.94 -24.42 -1.66
CA ALA A 17 -26.36 -23.09 -1.60
C ALA A 17 -27.36 -22.14 -0.92
N PRO A 18 -26.99 -21.39 0.14
CA PRO A 18 -27.79 -20.26 0.54
C PRO A 18 -27.65 -19.20 -0.55
N ALA A 19 -28.80 -18.59 -0.85
CA ALA A 19 -28.95 -17.51 -1.81
C ALA A 19 -27.97 -16.38 -1.54
N ALA A 20 -27.57 -15.72 -2.62
CA ALA A 20 -26.88 -14.45 -2.61
C ALA A 20 -27.61 -13.47 -1.68
N ASP A 21 -27.04 -13.22 -0.51
CA ASP A 21 -27.43 -12.11 0.33
C ASP A 21 -26.35 -11.06 0.23
N GLN A 22 -26.84 -9.87 -0.13
CA GLN A 22 -26.22 -8.55 -0.18
C GLN A 22 -24.73 -8.48 0.19
N ALA A 23 -23.93 -8.03 -0.78
CA ALA A 23 -22.57 -7.55 -0.56
C ALA A 23 -22.65 -6.30 0.33
N ASP A 24 -22.74 -6.52 1.64
CA ASP A 24 -22.49 -5.53 2.65
C ASP A 24 -21.05 -5.03 2.40
N SER A 25 -20.91 -3.77 2.02
CA SER A 25 -19.62 -3.11 1.87
C SER A 25 -19.06 -2.89 3.27
N THR A 26 -18.67 -3.99 3.93
CA THR A 26 -18.01 -3.99 5.23
C THR A 26 -16.63 -3.41 5.00
N THR A 27 -16.51 -2.09 5.15
CA THR A 27 -15.22 -1.44 5.30
C THR A 27 -14.52 -2.16 6.44
N PRO A 28 -13.38 -2.83 6.21
CA PRO A 28 -12.70 -3.55 7.28
C PRO A 28 -12.37 -2.54 8.39
N THR A 29 -12.95 -2.76 9.58
CA THR A 29 -12.64 -1.97 10.77
C THR A 29 -11.26 -2.37 11.24
N TYR A 30 -10.24 -1.72 10.68
CA TYR A 30 -8.87 -1.88 11.12
C TYR A 30 -8.72 -1.33 12.54
N SER A 31 -8.07 -2.09 13.43
CA SER A 31 -7.85 -1.64 14.82
C SER A 31 -6.65 -0.70 14.94
N LEU A 32 -5.90 -0.50 13.87
CA LEU A 32 -4.70 0.32 13.81
C LEU A 32 -4.93 1.53 12.90
N PRO A 33 -4.30 2.68 13.21
CA PRO A 33 -4.21 3.79 12.26
C PRO A 33 -3.48 3.34 10.99
N ASP A 34 -3.70 4.05 9.88
CA ASP A 34 -3.03 3.73 8.63
C ASP A 34 -1.52 3.91 8.78
N LEU A 35 -0.74 3.05 8.13
CA LEU A 35 0.71 3.13 8.20
C LEU A 35 1.25 3.65 6.87
N VAL A 36 1.98 4.76 6.91
CA VAL A 36 2.65 5.32 5.74
C VAL A 36 4.16 5.23 5.96
N CYS A 37 4.82 4.38 5.17
CA CYS A 37 6.26 4.18 5.24
C CYS A 37 6.97 4.93 4.13
N PHE A 38 7.89 5.83 4.46
CA PHE A 38 8.75 6.50 3.49
C PHE A 38 10.08 5.77 3.39
N ALA A 39 10.42 5.29 2.19
CA ALA A 39 11.63 4.54 1.94
C ALA A 39 12.35 5.00 0.66
N HIS A 40 13.68 4.89 0.68
CA HIS A 40 14.57 5.23 -0.44
C HIS A 40 14.87 4.03 -1.35
N LEU A 41 14.19 2.90 -1.12
CA LEU A 41 14.37 1.66 -1.88
C LEU A 41 13.07 1.34 -2.59
N HIS A 42 13.19 0.81 -3.80
CA HIS A 42 12.03 0.28 -4.52
C HIS A 42 11.54 -0.99 -3.84
N TRP A 43 10.22 -1.13 -3.73
CA TRP A 43 9.58 -2.29 -3.13
C TRP A 43 9.92 -3.58 -3.88
N ASP A 44 10.11 -3.54 -5.19
CA ASP A 44 10.39 -4.73 -6.01
C ASP A 44 11.89 -5.10 -6.07
N PHE A 45 12.74 -4.45 -5.26
CA PHE A 45 14.16 -4.78 -5.14
C PHE A 45 14.38 -6.00 -4.21
N VAL A 46 15.51 -6.05 -3.50
CA VAL A 46 15.81 -7.14 -2.57
C VAL A 46 14.78 -7.18 -1.44
N TRP A 47 14.26 -8.38 -1.15
CA TRP A 47 13.33 -8.60 -0.06
C TRP A 47 14.02 -8.54 1.31
N GLN A 48 13.56 -7.64 2.18
CA GLN A 48 14.22 -7.22 3.42
C GLN A 48 13.25 -7.14 4.61
N ARG A 49 13.80 -6.89 5.80
CA ARG A 49 13.05 -6.80 7.06
C ARG A 49 11.89 -5.78 7.04
N PRO A 50 12.04 -4.56 6.47
CA PRO A 50 10.92 -3.61 6.40
C PRO A 50 9.71 -4.20 5.65
N GLN A 51 9.92 -4.85 4.51
CA GLN A 51 8.81 -5.40 3.72
C GLN A 51 8.12 -6.57 4.43
N HIS A 52 8.88 -7.42 5.15
CA HIS A 52 8.29 -8.45 6.01
C HIS A 52 7.37 -7.85 7.09
N LEU A 53 7.78 -6.75 7.72
CA LEU A 53 6.99 -6.11 8.77
C LEU A 53 5.76 -5.42 8.20
N LEU A 54 5.93 -4.64 7.12
CA LEU A 54 4.85 -3.93 6.44
C LEU A 54 3.78 -4.90 5.89
N SER A 55 4.19 -6.04 5.34
CA SER A 55 3.25 -7.07 4.88
C SER A 55 2.42 -7.66 6.01
N ARG A 56 2.98 -7.76 7.24
CA ARG A 56 2.23 -8.21 8.42
C ARG A 56 1.30 -7.13 8.94
N PHE A 57 1.74 -5.87 8.98
CA PHE A 57 0.88 -4.75 9.35
C PHE A 57 -0.31 -4.58 8.40
N ALA A 58 -0.13 -4.90 7.12
CA ALA A 58 -1.20 -4.84 6.12
C ALA A 58 -2.34 -5.85 6.38
N GLN A 59 -2.14 -6.84 7.25
CA GLN A 59 -3.22 -7.72 7.72
C GLN A 59 -4.11 -7.07 8.80
N HIS A 60 -3.68 -5.95 9.37
CA HIS A 60 -4.34 -5.28 10.51
C HIS A 60 -4.74 -3.82 10.22
N GLY A 61 -4.30 -3.25 9.10
CA GLY A 61 -4.49 -1.84 8.72
C GLY A 61 -4.15 -1.61 7.26
N ARG A 62 -4.50 -0.44 6.71
CA ARG A 62 -3.98 -0.04 5.39
C ARG A 62 -2.52 0.35 5.53
N VAL A 63 -1.69 -0.18 4.64
CA VAL A 63 -0.26 0.12 4.61
C VAL A 63 0.09 0.73 3.26
N PHE A 64 0.66 1.93 3.31
CA PHE A 64 1.15 2.67 2.17
C PHE A 64 2.68 2.71 2.24
N TYR A 65 3.34 2.30 1.16
CA TYR A 65 4.79 2.35 1.02
C TYR A 65 5.16 3.39 -0.03
N VAL A 66 5.68 4.53 0.41
CA VAL A 66 6.05 5.66 -0.44
C VAL A 66 7.51 5.52 -0.86
N GLU A 67 7.72 5.31 -2.16
CA GLU A 67 9.05 5.28 -2.76
C GLU A 67 9.55 6.70 -3.07
N ASP A 68 10.81 6.80 -3.51
CA ASP A 68 11.32 8.03 -4.10
C ASP A 68 10.59 8.37 -5.41
N ALA A 69 10.48 9.67 -5.67
CA ALA A 69 9.77 10.16 -6.85
C ALA A 69 10.42 9.69 -8.16
N PHE A 70 9.57 9.32 -9.11
CA PHE A 70 10.01 8.98 -10.46
C PHE A 70 9.98 10.23 -11.35
N PHE A 71 11.15 10.64 -11.83
CA PHE A 71 11.25 11.75 -12.77
C PHE A 71 11.17 11.25 -14.21
N HIS A 72 10.19 11.75 -14.97
CA HIS A 72 10.12 11.53 -16.40
C HIS A 72 11.22 12.31 -17.14
N ALA A 73 11.53 11.90 -18.37
CA ALA A 73 12.55 12.55 -19.19
C ALA A 73 12.05 13.83 -19.88
N ASP A 74 10.74 13.98 -20.00
CA ASP A 74 10.06 15.12 -20.62
C ASP A 74 9.13 15.84 -19.63
N ASP A 75 8.47 16.89 -20.13
CA ASP A 75 7.53 17.73 -19.39
C ASP A 75 6.07 17.52 -19.86
N LEU A 76 5.78 16.36 -20.45
CA LEU A 76 4.45 16.07 -21.01
C LEU A 76 3.43 15.61 -19.97
N ILE A 77 3.87 15.40 -18.73
CA ILE A 77 3.05 14.95 -17.62
C ILE A 77 3.01 16.01 -16.53
N GLU A 78 1.88 16.06 -15.81
CA GLU A 78 1.80 16.81 -14.56
C GLU A 78 2.07 15.87 -13.36
N PRO A 79 2.50 16.42 -12.20
CA PRO A 79 2.67 15.64 -10.98
C PRO A 79 1.43 14.81 -10.65
N HIS A 80 1.61 13.50 -10.52
CA HIS A 80 0.52 12.59 -10.20
C HIS A 80 1.00 11.37 -9.41
N MET A 81 0.05 10.67 -8.80
CA MET A 81 0.30 9.46 -8.03
C MET A 81 0.11 8.22 -8.90
N GLU A 82 1.09 7.34 -8.90
CA GLU A 82 0.94 5.94 -9.34
C GLU A 82 0.75 5.06 -8.10
N VAL A 83 -0.28 4.21 -8.12
CA VAL A 83 -0.60 3.28 -7.03
C VAL A 83 -0.41 1.85 -7.52
N LYS A 84 0.45 1.12 -6.83
CA LYS A 84 0.85 -0.25 -7.14
C LYS A 84 0.40 -1.16 -6.01
N GLU A 85 -0.62 -1.97 -6.25
CA GLU A 85 -1.01 -3.00 -5.28
C GLU A 85 0.01 -4.15 -5.31
N ARG A 86 0.40 -4.61 -4.12
CA ARG A 86 1.34 -5.70 -3.92
C ARG A 86 0.73 -6.78 -3.04
N GLN A 87 1.43 -7.91 -2.96
CA GLN A 87 1.01 -9.03 -2.13
C GLN A 87 0.79 -8.58 -0.68
N ASN A 88 -0.10 -9.28 0.01
CA ASN A 88 -0.43 -9.06 1.42
C ASN A 88 -1.10 -7.72 1.73
N GLY A 89 -1.62 -7.00 0.73
CA GLY A 89 -2.42 -5.78 0.94
C GLY A 89 -1.64 -4.48 1.06
N VAL A 90 -0.33 -4.50 0.75
CA VAL A 90 0.49 -3.28 0.73
C VAL A 90 0.24 -2.50 -0.55
N LYS A 91 0.05 -1.18 -0.43
CA LYS A 91 -0.04 -0.24 -1.55
C LYS A 91 1.26 0.54 -1.69
N VAL A 92 1.97 0.34 -2.78
CA VAL A 92 3.17 1.10 -3.12
C VAL A 92 2.76 2.37 -3.85
N LEU A 93 3.22 3.52 -3.36
CA LEU A 93 2.91 4.84 -3.86
C LEU A 93 4.17 5.43 -4.49
N VAL A 94 4.07 5.83 -5.74
CA VAL A 94 5.16 6.49 -6.47
C VAL A 94 4.63 7.80 -7.05
N VAL A 95 5.24 8.91 -6.66
CA VAL A 95 4.91 10.20 -7.27
C VAL A 95 5.72 10.34 -8.56
N HIS A 96 5.01 10.58 -9.67
CA HIS A 96 5.64 10.90 -10.95
C HIS A 96 5.77 12.40 -11.09
N LEU A 97 6.96 12.87 -11.46
CA LEU A 97 7.28 14.28 -11.63
C LEU A 97 7.82 14.56 -13.04
N PRO A 98 7.47 15.70 -13.65
CA PRO A 98 8.05 16.14 -14.91
C PRO A 98 9.52 16.55 -14.77
N ASN A 99 10.26 16.53 -15.88
CA ASN A 99 11.69 16.84 -15.89
C ASN A 99 12.01 18.27 -15.42
N ARG A 100 11.10 19.25 -15.58
CA ARG A 100 11.24 20.64 -15.12
C ARG A 100 11.42 20.78 -13.61
N LEU A 101 10.97 19.80 -12.84
CA LEU A 101 11.17 19.75 -11.38
C LEU A 101 12.48 19.05 -11.00
N ARG A 102 13.14 18.38 -11.95
CA ARG A 102 14.42 17.71 -11.73
C ARG A 102 15.50 18.76 -11.47
N GLY A 103 16.18 18.64 -10.32
CA GLY A 103 17.23 19.57 -9.89
C GLY A 103 16.75 20.77 -9.07
N ASN A 104 15.43 20.95 -8.88
CA ASN A 104 14.88 21.87 -7.90
C ASN A 104 14.25 21.09 -6.74
N GLU A 105 15.06 20.81 -5.71
CA GLU A 105 14.67 19.96 -4.59
C GLU A 105 13.43 20.49 -3.85
N ALA A 106 13.39 21.80 -3.55
CA ALA A 106 12.26 22.41 -2.85
C ALA A 106 10.95 22.32 -3.65
N ALA A 107 11.00 22.60 -4.96
CA ALA A 107 9.80 22.49 -5.82
C ALA A 107 9.36 21.03 -6.02
N SER A 108 10.31 20.10 -6.12
CA SER A 108 10.05 18.67 -6.21
C SER A 108 9.39 18.13 -4.93
N ASP A 109 9.92 18.49 -3.76
CA ASP A 109 9.35 18.08 -2.47
C ASP A 109 7.94 18.64 -2.28
N GLN A 110 7.74 19.92 -2.63
CA GLN A 110 6.42 20.55 -2.56
C GLN A 110 5.40 19.82 -3.44
N ALA A 111 5.75 19.54 -4.70
CA ALA A 111 4.87 18.80 -5.62
C ALA A 111 4.54 17.39 -5.10
N GLN A 112 5.51 16.69 -4.52
CA GLN A 112 5.26 15.38 -3.90
C GLN A 112 4.29 15.46 -2.73
N VAL A 113 4.47 16.45 -1.85
CA VAL A 113 3.57 16.65 -0.69
C VAL A 113 2.16 16.97 -1.15
N GLU A 114 1.99 17.81 -2.17
CA GLU A 114 0.67 18.14 -2.74
C GLU A 114 -0.03 16.91 -3.31
N VAL A 115 0.68 16.11 -4.11
CA VAL A 115 0.14 14.87 -4.69
C VAL A 115 -0.21 13.85 -3.60
N LEU A 116 0.64 13.71 -2.56
CA LEU A 116 0.36 12.82 -1.41
C LEU A 116 -0.83 13.29 -0.59
N LYS A 117 -0.96 14.60 -0.31
CA LYS A 117 -2.10 15.17 0.43
C LYS A 117 -3.40 14.97 -0.33
N GLN A 118 -3.39 15.18 -1.64
CA GLN A 118 -4.55 14.90 -2.48
C GLN A 118 -4.93 13.42 -2.41
N PHE A 119 -3.95 12.53 -2.54
CA PHE A 119 -4.17 11.08 -2.42
C PHE A 119 -4.76 10.71 -1.04
N PHE A 120 -4.27 11.29 0.06
CA PHE A 120 -4.80 11.02 1.40
C PHE A 120 -6.24 11.48 1.55
N ALA A 121 -6.58 12.68 1.04
CA ALA A 121 -7.94 13.20 1.06
C ALA A 121 -8.89 12.30 0.24
N ASP A 122 -8.49 11.91 -0.96
CA ASP A 122 -9.31 11.08 -1.87
C ASP A 122 -9.54 9.67 -1.33
N ASN A 123 -8.62 9.16 -0.49
CA ASN A 123 -8.69 7.81 0.07
C ASN A 123 -9.13 7.79 1.55
N GLY A 124 -9.48 8.93 2.14
CA GLY A 124 -9.88 9.03 3.56
C GLY A 124 -8.78 8.55 4.51
N VAL A 125 -7.53 8.93 4.27
CA VAL A 125 -6.37 8.61 5.12
C VAL A 125 -6.22 9.73 6.14
N ASP A 126 -7.08 9.71 7.16
CA ASP A 126 -7.21 10.81 8.13
C ASP A 126 -6.37 10.59 9.39
N THR A 127 -6.19 9.34 9.80
CA THR A 127 -5.43 8.95 11.00
C THR A 127 -4.32 8.00 10.62
N TYR A 128 -3.10 8.51 10.54
CA TYR A 128 -1.95 7.74 10.07
C TYR A 128 -0.69 7.92 10.93
N VAL A 129 0.12 6.87 10.93
CA VAL A 129 1.46 6.80 11.52
C VAL A 129 2.47 6.85 10.41
N PHE A 130 3.57 7.57 10.63
CA PHE A 130 4.70 7.58 9.73
C PHE A 130 5.78 6.61 10.18
N TRP A 131 6.31 5.85 9.22
CA TRP A 131 7.54 5.09 9.38
C TRP A 131 8.58 5.63 8.42
N VAL A 132 9.57 6.36 8.95
CA VAL A 132 10.61 6.99 8.11
C VAL A 132 11.86 6.12 8.08
N TYR A 133 12.14 5.50 6.93
CA TYR A 133 13.32 4.66 6.71
C TYR A 133 14.45 5.38 5.96
N THR A 134 14.24 6.63 5.55
CA THR A 134 15.24 7.48 4.89
C THR A 134 15.24 8.89 5.46
N PRO A 135 16.40 9.45 5.84
CA PRO A 135 16.47 10.84 6.29
C PRO A 135 16.09 11.84 5.17
N MET A 136 16.16 11.45 3.90
CA MET A 136 15.79 12.32 2.76
C MET A 136 14.29 12.62 2.68
N ALA A 137 13.45 11.85 3.39
CA ALA A 137 12.02 12.14 3.47
C ALA A 137 11.67 13.20 4.53
N MET A 138 12.63 13.68 5.33
CA MET A 138 12.35 14.52 6.49
C MET A 138 11.65 15.84 6.14
N ASN A 139 12.11 16.51 5.07
CA ASN A 139 11.50 17.77 4.61
C ASN A 139 10.03 17.60 4.21
N ARG A 140 9.68 16.44 3.64
CA ARG A 140 8.29 16.11 3.27
C ARG A 140 7.48 15.74 4.52
N VAL A 141 8.04 14.90 5.39
CA VAL A 141 7.40 14.40 6.62
C VAL A 141 6.97 15.52 7.54
N GLN A 142 7.78 16.57 7.69
CA GLN A 142 7.46 17.74 8.55
C GLN A 142 6.22 18.53 8.10
N GLN A 143 5.71 18.29 6.88
CA GLN A 143 4.55 18.99 6.35
C GLN A 143 3.21 18.28 6.60
N PHE A 144 3.25 17.18 7.36
CA PHE A 144 2.09 16.37 7.76
C PHE A 144 1.94 16.36 9.29
N GLN A 145 0.77 15.90 9.76
CA GLN A 145 0.45 15.79 11.19
C GLN A 145 0.06 14.34 11.54
N PRO A 146 1.01 13.39 11.51
CA PRO A 146 0.74 12.00 11.88
C PRO A 146 0.49 11.87 13.39
N VAL A 147 -0.22 10.81 13.79
CA VAL A 147 -0.42 10.50 15.22
C VAL A 147 0.86 9.98 15.91
N LEU A 148 1.80 9.43 15.14
CA LEU A 148 3.12 8.98 15.58
C LEU A 148 4.11 8.99 14.41
N THR A 149 5.38 9.27 14.70
CA THR A 149 6.55 9.19 13.79
C THR A 149 7.65 8.35 14.40
#